data_AF-A0AAE4R896-F1
#
_entry.id   AF-A0AAE4R896-F1
#
_cell.length_a   1.000
_cell.length_b   1.000
_cell.length_c   1.000
_cell.angle_alpha   90.00
_cell.angle_beta   90.00
_cell.angle_gamma   90.00
#
_symmetry.space_group_name_H-M   'P 1'
#
loop_
_entity.id
_entity.type
_entity.pdbx_description
1 polymer ?
#
loop_
_entity_poly.entity_id
_entity_poly.type
_entity_poly.pdbx_seq_one_letter_code
_entity_poly.pdbx_strand_id
1 'polypeptide(L)'
;PIQVIVKADLNDLIREAGFATTATGTLIPIPDLIDMAADAQPWLAVFKDATAVPLYFGRGKRLATREQRLVSFARPDGEVCSTPDCDLSAAHVEMHHAQLDWGLGGLTDITDLAPACPKHNRMVGDQPGQYTTRMVREGPDEGRCTWQLNAEPGAPPNPERVNRRPDIPRRFAEHLEQVRTEIHGPDEASGDQSRLQLRQIIDLRNASDAEATLASIMLAAAYPRA
;
A
#
# COMPACT_ATOMS: atom_id res chain seq x y z
N PRO A 1 19.17 13.39 7.08
CA PRO A 1 18.22 12.38 7.62
C PRO A 1 17.88 11.32 6.56
N ILE A 2 17.99 10.04 6.92
CA ILE A 2 17.58 8.92 6.06
C ILE A 2 16.05 8.78 6.16
N GLN A 3 15.38 8.52 5.04
CA GLN A 3 13.94 8.25 4.99
C GLN A 3 13.71 6.82 4.52
N VAL A 4 12.94 6.05 5.29
CA VAL A 4 12.47 4.72 4.91
C VAL A 4 10.96 4.78 4.75
N ILE A 5 10.45 4.27 3.64
CA ILE A 5 9.02 4.14 3.38
C ILE A 5 8.69 2.66 3.51
N VAL A 6 7.76 2.34 4.40
CA VAL A 6 7.38 0.96 4.74
C VAL A 6 5.87 0.82 4.60
N LYS A 7 5.44 -0.32 4.06
CA LYS A 7 4.04 -0.76 4.03
C LYS A 7 3.91 -2.01 4.91
N ALA A 8 2.92 -2.02 5.81
CA ALA A 8 2.63 -3.12 6.71
C ALA A 8 1.12 -3.38 6.75
N ASP A 9 0.73 -4.63 7.02
CA ASP A 9 -0.65 -4.98 7.30
C ASP A 9 -1.01 -4.61 8.74
N LEU A 10 -2.25 -4.14 8.96
CA LEU A 10 -2.70 -3.74 10.29
C LEU A 10 -2.84 -4.93 11.24
N ASN A 11 -3.26 -6.11 10.75
CA ASN A 11 -3.38 -7.30 11.58
C ASN A 11 -2.01 -7.81 12.00
N ASP A 12 -1.01 -7.73 11.12
CA ASP A 12 0.37 -8.08 11.43
C ASP A 12 0.94 -7.16 12.52
N LEU A 13 0.66 -5.84 12.44
CA LEU A 13 0.98 -4.90 13.51
C LEU A 13 0.28 -5.22 14.83
N ILE A 14 -1.02 -5.57 14.80
CA ILE A 14 -1.80 -5.92 16.01
C ILE A 14 -1.28 -7.21 16.66
N ARG A 15 -0.87 -8.19 15.86
CA ARG A 15 -0.31 -9.48 16.34
C ARG A 15 1.17 -9.39 16.68
N GLU A 16 1.83 -8.28 16.40
CA GLU A 16 3.28 -8.09 16.49
C GLU A 16 4.07 -9.18 15.75
N ALA A 17 3.52 -9.67 14.63
CA ALA A 17 4.05 -10.80 13.89
C ALA A 17 3.84 -10.60 12.39
N GLY A 18 4.69 -11.21 11.58
CA GLY A 18 4.68 -11.05 10.12
C GLY A 18 5.79 -10.13 9.62
N PHE A 19 5.61 -9.59 8.41
CA PHE A 19 6.62 -8.79 7.73
C PHE A 19 6.01 -7.55 7.08
N ALA A 20 6.70 -6.43 7.22
CA ALA A 20 6.46 -5.24 6.44
C ALA A 20 7.39 -5.20 5.22
N THR A 21 7.00 -4.49 4.16
CA THR A 21 7.79 -4.32 2.94
C THR A 21 8.24 -2.88 2.79
N THR A 22 9.53 -2.65 2.53
CA THR A 22 10.04 -1.32 2.19
C THR A 22 9.75 -0.97 0.73
N ALA A 23 9.80 0.32 0.37
CA ALA A 23 9.71 0.74 -1.03
C ALA A 23 10.81 0.14 -1.93
N THR A 24 11.93 -0.32 -1.36
CA THR A 24 13.01 -1.03 -2.09
C THR A 24 12.80 -2.54 -2.17
N GLY A 25 11.72 -3.08 -1.58
CA GLY A 25 11.37 -4.50 -1.58
C GLY A 25 12.00 -5.32 -0.45
N THR A 26 12.68 -4.68 0.50
CA THR A 26 13.23 -5.36 1.69
C THR A 26 12.09 -5.73 2.64
N LEU A 27 12.11 -6.96 3.16
CA LEU A 27 11.20 -7.37 4.23
C LEU A 27 11.79 -7.02 5.59
N ILE A 28 10.98 -6.42 6.46
CA ILE A 28 11.34 -6.09 7.84
C ILE A 28 10.36 -6.85 8.75
N PRO A 29 10.83 -7.69 9.69
CA PRO A 29 9.97 -8.27 10.71
C PRO A 29 9.17 -7.19 11.45
N ILE A 30 7.91 -7.45 11.75
CA ILE A 30 7.07 -6.47 12.45
C ILE A 30 7.66 -6.01 13.80
N PRO A 31 8.25 -6.89 14.65
CA PRO A 31 8.92 -6.46 15.88
C PRO A 31 10.03 -5.43 15.61
N ASP A 32 10.90 -5.72 14.63
CA ASP A 32 11.98 -4.81 14.25
C ASP A 32 11.43 -3.47 13.72
N LEU A 33 10.32 -3.50 12.96
CA LEU A 33 9.66 -2.28 12.49
C LEU A 33 9.10 -1.46 13.67
N ILE A 34 8.50 -2.10 14.66
CA ILE A 34 7.97 -1.43 15.86
C ILE A 34 9.11 -0.79 16.64
N ASP A 35 10.22 -1.50 16.84
CA ASP A 35 11.42 -0.98 17.50
C ASP A 35 12.01 0.20 16.73
N MET A 36 12.14 0.08 15.40
CA MET A 36 12.57 1.19 14.54
C MET A 36 11.63 2.38 14.61
N ALA A 37 10.31 2.15 14.72
CA ALA A 37 9.30 3.20 14.78
C ALA A 37 9.28 3.93 16.12
N ALA A 38 9.72 3.29 17.21
CA ALA A 38 9.80 3.89 18.54
C ALA A 38 10.77 5.09 18.57
N ASP A 39 11.86 5.00 17.80
CA ASP A 39 12.86 6.08 17.65
C ASP A 39 12.66 6.92 16.38
N ALA A 40 11.68 6.57 15.54
CA ALA A 40 11.34 7.32 14.33
C ALA A 40 10.41 8.50 14.65
N GLN A 41 10.33 9.45 13.72
CA GLN A 41 9.18 10.36 13.66
C GLN A 41 8.13 9.70 12.75
N PRO A 42 7.17 8.92 13.29
CA PRO A 42 6.21 8.20 12.46
C PRO A 42 5.30 9.19 11.72
N TRP A 43 5.33 9.14 10.40
CA TRP A 43 4.29 9.75 9.57
C TRP A 43 3.22 8.69 9.34
N LEU A 44 2.23 8.65 10.21
CA LEU A 44 1.04 7.81 10.03
C LEU A 44 0.11 8.53 9.04
N ALA A 45 -0.16 7.92 7.89
CA ALA A 45 -1.21 8.40 6.98
C ALA A 45 -2.58 8.05 7.57
N VAL A 46 -3.06 8.85 8.52
CA VAL A 46 -4.45 8.82 9.00
C VAL A 46 -5.24 9.85 8.22
N PHE A 47 -6.21 9.41 7.42
CA PHE A 47 -7.11 10.30 6.67
C PHE A 47 -8.25 10.83 7.54
N LYS A 48 -7.90 11.51 8.63
CA LYS A 48 -8.82 12.39 9.35
C LYS A 48 -8.08 13.69 9.63
N ASP A 49 -8.53 14.75 8.95
CA ASP A 49 -8.01 16.13 9.00
C ASP A 49 -6.67 16.43 8.29
N ALA A 50 -6.26 15.63 7.31
CA ALA A 50 -5.14 15.98 6.42
C ALA A 50 -5.48 17.20 5.55
N THR A 51 -4.51 18.12 5.35
CA THR A 51 -4.62 19.15 4.31
C THR A 51 -4.84 18.45 2.96
N ALA A 52 -5.84 18.88 2.19
CA ALA A 52 -6.18 18.27 0.92
C ALA A 52 -4.96 18.28 -0.02
N VAL A 53 -4.32 17.13 -0.19
CA VAL A 53 -3.32 16.93 -1.24
C VAL A 53 -4.08 16.51 -2.50
N PRO A 54 -3.99 17.25 -3.62
CA PRO A 54 -4.65 16.87 -4.84
C PRO A 54 -4.04 15.56 -5.36
N LEU A 55 -4.80 14.48 -5.26
CA LEU A 55 -4.47 13.21 -5.93
C LEU A 55 -4.89 13.21 -7.40
N TYR A 56 -5.60 14.26 -7.82
CA TYR A 56 -6.15 14.47 -9.15
C TYR A 56 -5.61 15.79 -9.71
N PHE A 57 -4.64 15.73 -10.62
CA PHE A 57 -4.06 16.90 -11.29
C PHE A 57 -4.60 17.10 -12.70
N GLY A 58 -5.36 16.14 -13.23
CA GLY A 58 -5.79 16.09 -14.62
C GLY A 58 -4.61 16.31 -15.54
N ARG A 59 -4.69 17.38 -16.33
CA ARG A 59 -3.65 17.83 -17.27
C ARG A 59 -2.76 18.95 -16.75
N GLY A 60 -2.93 19.41 -15.51
CA GLY A 60 -2.16 20.50 -14.92
C GLY A 60 -0.68 20.16 -14.67
N LYS A 61 -0.34 18.87 -14.60
CA LYS A 61 1.03 18.40 -14.40
C LYS A 61 1.23 17.05 -15.07
N ARG A 62 2.37 16.85 -15.75
CA ARG A 62 2.70 15.55 -16.38
C ARG A 62 3.23 14.52 -15.38
N LEU A 63 4.03 14.96 -14.41
CA LEU A 63 4.74 14.06 -13.51
C LEU A 63 3.97 13.90 -12.19
N ALA A 64 3.79 12.65 -11.78
CA ALA A 64 3.19 12.32 -10.51
C ALA A 64 3.94 12.96 -9.33
N THR A 65 3.19 13.40 -8.33
CA THR A 65 3.77 13.98 -7.10
C THR A 65 4.33 12.90 -6.18
N ARG A 66 5.07 13.33 -5.15
CA ARG A 66 5.55 12.44 -4.08
C ARG A 66 4.39 11.70 -3.41
N GLU A 67 3.29 12.41 -3.16
CA GLU A 67 2.12 11.88 -2.47
C GLU A 67 1.37 10.88 -3.34
N GLN A 68 1.25 11.14 -4.65
CA GLN A 68 0.73 10.16 -5.61
C GLN A 68 1.60 8.89 -5.65
N ARG A 69 2.93 9.01 -5.56
CA ARG A 69 3.82 7.85 -5.46
C ARG A 69 3.65 7.09 -4.15
N LEU A 70 3.47 7.78 -3.02
CA LEU A 70 3.20 7.15 -1.72
C LEU A 70 1.86 6.40 -1.74
N VAL A 71 0.81 7.02 -2.28
CA VAL A 71 -0.49 6.37 -2.45
C VAL A 71 -0.38 5.18 -3.40
N SER A 72 0.36 5.31 -4.51
CA SER A 72 0.62 4.19 -5.42
C SER A 72 1.31 3.02 -4.70
N PHE A 73 2.30 3.28 -3.86
CA PHE A 73 2.98 2.25 -3.08
C PHE A 73 2.05 1.57 -2.06
N ALA A 74 1.13 2.33 -1.46
CA ALA A 74 0.19 1.81 -0.47
C ALA A 74 -0.89 0.88 -1.06
N ARG A 75 -1.17 0.97 -2.36
CA ARG A 75 -2.19 0.13 -3.03
C ARG A 75 -1.88 -1.35 -2.96
N PRO A 76 -2.90 -2.24 -3.05
CA PRO A 76 -2.67 -3.64 -3.38
C PRO A 76 -1.85 -3.70 -4.67
N ASP A 77 -0.69 -4.35 -4.67
CA ASP A 77 0.29 -4.46 -5.77
C ASP A 77 1.26 -3.30 -6.01
N GLY A 78 1.17 -2.23 -5.22
CA GLY A 78 1.98 -1.03 -5.33
C GLY A 78 3.47 -1.19 -5.04
N GLU A 79 3.88 -2.33 -4.48
CA GLU A 79 5.26 -2.60 -4.04
C GLU A 79 6.22 -2.86 -5.21
N VAL A 80 5.68 -3.19 -6.38
CA VAL A 80 6.46 -3.57 -7.57
C VAL A 80 5.87 -2.97 -8.85
N CYS A 81 6.58 -3.15 -9.95
CA CYS A 81 6.07 -2.87 -11.29
C CYS A 81 4.75 -3.63 -11.56
N SER A 82 3.75 -2.94 -12.10
CA SER A 82 2.42 -3.51 -12.41
C SER A 82 2.40 -4.47 -13.60
N THR A 83 3.47 -4.51 -14.40
CA THR A 83 3.59 -5.44 -15.53
C THR A 83 3.63 -6.87 -15.02
N PRO A 84 2.86 -7.79 -15.61
CA PRO A 84 2.84 -9.18 -15.20
C PRO A 84 4.23 -9.79 -15.04
N ASP A 85 4.41 -10.49 -13.92
CA ASP A 85 5.61 -11.27 -13.56
C ASP A 85 6.87 -10.43 -13.25
N CYS A 86 6.78 -9.10 -13.27
CA CYS A 86 7.88 -8.22 -12.85
C CYS A 86 7.93 -8.06 -11.31
N ASP A 87 9.14 -7.99 -10.74
CA ASP A 87 9.42 -7.75 -9.32
C ASP A 87 10.20 -6.48 -9.03
N LEU A 88 10.42 -5.63 -10.02
CA LEU A 88 11.19 -4.41 -9.77
C LEU A 88 10.43 -3.53 -8.78
N SER A 89 11.06 -3.25 -7.64
CA SER A 89 10.46 -2.57 -6.49
C SER A 89 9.98 -1.15 -6.80
N ALA A 90 9.02 -0.65 -6.04
CA ALA A 90 8.45 0.69 -6.15
C ALA A 90 9.48 1.84 -6.14
N ALA A 91 10.64 1.67 -5.49
CA ALA A 91 11.72 2.64 -5.51
C ALA A 91 12.36 2.84 -6.91
N HIS A 92 12.20 1.87 -7.81
CA HIS A 92 12.83 1.81 -9.13
C HIS A 92 11.81 1.89 -10.29
N VAL A 93 10.56 2.28 -10.01
CA VAL A 93 9.52 2.43 -11.02
C VAL A 93 9.22 3.91 -11.30
N GLU A 94 8.65 4.14 -12.48
CA GLU A 94 8.06 5.39 -12.90
C GLU A 94 6.53 5.30 -12.74
N MET A 95 5.86 6.46 -12.62
CA MET A 95 4.40 6.50 -12.66
C MET A 95 3.94 6.62 -14.10
N HIS A 96 3.40 5.52 -14.61
CA HIS A 96 2.88 5.36 -15.96
C HIS A 96 1.42 5.80 -16.03
N HIS A 97 1.06 6.54 -17.09
CA HIS A 97 -0.32 6.88 -17.42
C HIS A 97 -1.05 5.66 -17.98
N ALA A 98 -1.42 4.77 -17.07
CA ALA A 98 -1.93 3.45 -17.37
C ALA A 98 -3.28 3.47 -18.10
N GLN A 99 -4.19 4.37 -17.73
CA GLN A 99 -5.51 4.44 -18.34
C GLN A 99 -5.49 4.95 -19.79
N LEU A 100 -4.65 5.94 -20.06
CA LEU A 100 -4.49 6.57 -21.37
C LEU A 100 -3.15 7.28 -21.38
N ASP A 101 -2.37 7.13 -22.44
CA ASP A 101 -1.06 7.79 -22.55
C ASP A 101 -1.19 9.32 -22.41
N TRP A 102 -0.20 9.95 -21.75
CA TRP A 102 -0.17 11.40 -21.55
C TRP A 102 -0.26 12.18 -22.87
N GLY A 103 0.46 11.74 -23.90
CA GLY A 103 0.45 12.33 -25.24
C GLY A 103 -0.92 12.26 -25.91
N LEU A 104 -1.76 11.30 -25.53
CA LEU A 104 -3.10 11.09 -26.08
C LEU A 104 -4.24 11.70 -25.26
N GLY A 105 -3.98 12.23 -24.07
CA GLY A 105 -5.08 12.69 -23.22
C GLY A 105 -4.94 12.36 -21.75
N GLY A 106 -4.05 11.43 -21.40
CA GLY A 106 -3.90 10.86 -20.07
C GLY A 106 -3.86 11.88 -18.93
N LEU A 107 -4.56 11.55 -17.84
CA LEU A 107 -4.62 12.36 -16.64
C LEU A 107 -3.56 11.91 -15.65
N THR A 108 -2.90 12.86 -15.01
CA THR A 108 -2.02 12.58 -13.86
C THR A 108 -2.88 12.50 -12.60
N ASP A 109 -3.83 11.58 -12.62
CA ASP A 109 -4.77 11.30 -11.55
C ASP A 109 -4.42 9.96 -10.97
N ILE A 110 -4.45 9.85 -9.63
CA ILE A 110 -3.94 8.66 -8.95
C ILE A 110 -4.65 7.41 -9.51
N THR A 111 -5.97 7.47 -9.75
CA THR A 111 -6.79 6.37 -10.28
C THR A 111 -6.52 6.00 -11.74
N ASP A 112 -5.67 6.74 -12.44
CA ASP A 112 -5.29 6.55 -13.84
C ASP A 112 -3.80 6.20 -14.01
N LEU A 113 -3.05 6.24 -12.91
CA LEU A 113 -1.62 5.94 -12.85
C LEU A 113 -1.35 4.54 -12.28
N ALA A 114 -0.29 3.90 -12.76
CA ALA A 114 0.24 2.65 -12.21
C ALA A 114 1.79 2.64 -12.19
N PRO A 115 2.42 1.86 -11.29
CA PRO A 115 3.88 1.68 -11.30
C PRO A 115 4.33 0.88 -12.51
N ALA A 116 5.31 1.40 -13.26
CA ALA A 116 5.97 0.67 -14.34
C ALA A 116 7.48 0.91 -14.30
N CYS A 117 8.28 -0.15 -14.39
CA CYS A 117 9.72 0.02 -14.48
C CYS A 117 10.12 0.72 -15.78
N PRO A 118 11.30 1.35 -15.86
CA PRO A 118 11.74 2.03 -17.07
C PRO A 118 11.64 1.18 -18.35
N LYS A 119 11.97 -0.11 -18.26
CA LYS A 119 11.84 -1.06 -19.39
C LYS A 119 10.38 -1.18 -19.83
N HIS A 120 9.47 -1.54 -18.93
CA HIS A 120 8.08 -1.81 -19.28
C HIS A 120 7.30 -0.54 -19.63
N ASN A 121 7.63 0.61 -19.02
CA ASN A 121 7.03 1.88 -19.40
C ASN A 121 7.26 2.19 -20.89
N ARG A 122 8.46 1.89 -21.41
CA ARG A 122 8.82 2.05 -22.84
C ARG A 122 8.21 1.01 -23.77
N MET A 123 7.61 -0.06 -23.23
CA MET A 123 6.93 -1.09 -24.02
C MET A 123 5.47 -0.75 -24.29
N VAL A 124 4.94 0.31 -23.69
CA VAL A 124 3.56 0.75 -23.90
C VAL A 124 3.46 1.53 -25.21
N GLY A 125 2.42 1.24 -25.99
CA GLY A 125 2.13 1.90 -27.26
C GLY A 125 0.99 1.21 -28.00
N ASP A 126 0.70 1.66 -29.22
CA ASP A 126 -0.44 1.23 -30.03
C ASP A 126 -0.07 0.22 -31.13
N GLN A 127 1.21 -0.05 -31.35
CA GLN A 127 1.68 -0.93 -32.41
C GLN A 127 1.66 -2.42 -32.00
N PRO A 128 1.56 -3.35 -32.96
CA PRO A 128 1.80 -4.77 -32.71
C PRO A 128 3.14 -5.01 -31.99
N GLY A 129 3.14 -5.93 -31.02
CA GLY A 129 4.33 -6.20 -30.19
C GLY A 129 4.56 -5.22 -29.03
N GLN A 130 3.82 -4.11 -28.97
CA GLN A 130 3.75 -3.24 -27.79
C GLN A 130 2.60 -3.65 -26.87
N TYR A 131 2.47 -2.95 -25.74
CA TYR A 131 1.42 -3.22 -24.76
C TYR A 131 0.43 -2.07 -24.67
N THR A 132 -0.86 -2.41 -24.67
CA THR A 132 -1.92 -1.51 -24.22
C THR A 132 -2.18 -1.77 -22.74
N THR A 133 -2.32 -0.70 -21.96
CA THR A 133 -2.65 -0.77 -20.53
C THR A 133 -4.00 -0.14 -20.25
N ARG A 134 -4.65 -0.54 -19.14
CA ARG A 134 -5.72 0.25 -18.52
C ARG A 134 -5.82 0.00 -17.03
N MET A 135 -6.55 0.88 -16.34
CA MET A 135 -6.94 0.65 -14.95
C MET A 135 -8.26 -0.13 -14.90
N VAL A 136 -8.29 -1.20 -14.09
CA VAL A 136 -9.51 -1.95 -13.81
C VAL A 136 -10.41 -1.10 -12.92
N ARG A 137 -11.69 -1.00 -13.30
CA ARG A 137 -12.67 -0.15 -12.61
C ARG A 137 -13.63 -0.92 -11.71
N GLU A 138 -13.74 -2.24 -11.89
CA GLU A 138 -14.68 -3.08 -11.17
C GLU A 138 -14.14 -4.51 -11.01
N GLY A 139 -14.62 -5.21 -9.99
CA GLY A 139 -14.33 -6.62 -9.76
C GLY A 139 -13.10 -6.86 -8.86
N PRO A 140 -12.62 -8.11 -8.77
CA PRO A 140 -11.59 -8.50 -7.80
C PRO A 140 -10.22 -7.84 -8.03
N ASP A 141 -10.03 -7.21 -9.19
CA ASP A 141 -8.81 -6.51 -9.58
C ASP A 141 -9.00 -4.99 -9.68
N GLU A 142 -10.09 -4.45 -9.16
CA GLU A 142 -10.34 -3.01 -9.16
C GLU A 142 -9.12 -2.24 -8.61
N GLY A 143 -8.76 -1.16 -9.32
CA GLY A 143 -7.60 -0.33 -8.98
C GLY A 143 -6.26 -0.87 -9.46
N ARG A 144 -6.21 -2.04 -10.11
CA ARG A 144 -4.99 -2.62 -10.70
C ARG A 144 -4.85 -2.27 -12.18
N CYS A 145 -3.63 -2.36 -12.68
CA CYS A 145 -3.31 -2.13 -14.10
C CYS A 145 -3.30 -3.45 -14.88
N THR A 146 -4.09 -3.54 -15.94
CA THR A 146 -4.00 -4.63 -16.92
C THR A 146 -3.00 -4.28 -18.01
N TRP A 147 -2.34 -5.32 -18.53
CA TRP A 147 -1.43 -5.26 -19.67
C TRP A 147 -1.92 -6.24 -20.73
N GLN A 148 -2.15 -5.75 -21.95
CA GLN A 148 -2.53 -6.53 -23.11
C GLN A 148 -1.44 -6.40 -24.17
N LEU A 149 -0.88 -7.51 -24.63
CA LEU A 149 0.03 -7.48 -25.78
C LEU A 149 -0.77 -7.20 -27.05
N ASN A 150 -0.41 -6.16 -27.80
CA ASN A 150 -1.08 -5.79 -29.04
C ASN A 150 -0.82 -6.86 -30.10
N ALA A 151 -1.90 -7.43 -30.63
CA ALA A 151 -1.84 -8.44 -31.68
C ALA A 151 -1.62 -7.80 -33.07
N GLU A 152 -1.20 -8.62 -34.04
CA GLU A 152 -1.12 -8.20 -35.44
C GLU A 152 -2.52 -7.84 -35.99
N PRO A 153 -2.61 -6.93 -36.98
CA PRO A 153 -3.89 -6.59 -37.60
C PRO A 153 -4.63 -7.82 -38.13
N GLY A 154 -5.86 -8.03 -37.67
CA GLY A 154 -6.70 -9.18 -38.06
C GLY A 154 -6.54 -10.44 -37.21
N ALA A 155 -5.56 -10.49 -36.29
CA ALA A 155 -5.49 -11.55 -35.28
C ALA A 155 -6.47 -11.26 -34.12
N PRO A 156 -6.96 -12.28 -33.40
CA PRO A 156 -7.74 -12.06 -32.19
C PRO A 156 -6.88 -11.35 -31.12
N PRO A 157 -7.49 -10.52 -30.26
CA PRO A 157 -6.77 -9.83 -29.19
C PRO A 157 -6.17 -10.84 -28.19
N ASN A 158 -4.96 -10.57 -27.72
CA ASN A 158 -4.35 -11.35 -26.64
C ASN A 158 -5.13 -11.15 -25.33
N PRO A 159 -5.10 -12.12 -24.41
CA PRO A 159 -5.69 -11.94 -23.10
C PRO A 159 -4.95 -10.86 -22.31
N GLU A 160 -5.71 -10.20 -21.45
CA GLU A 160 -5.17 -9.24 -20.52
C GLU A 160 -4.62 -9.91 -19.28
N ARG A 161 -3.59 -9.32 -18.70
CA ARG A 161 -2.95 -9.84 -17.50
C ARG A 161 -2.70 -8.72 -16.50
N VAL A 162 -2.81 -9.05 -15.21
CA VAL A 162 -2.37 -8.21 -14.10
C VAL A 162 -1.20 -8.91 -13.38
N ASN A 163 -0.33 -8.14 -12.72
CA ASN A 163 0.79 -8.74 -12.00
C ASN A 163 0.38 -9.45 -10.72
N ARG A 164 0.23 -10.77 -10.75
CA ARG A 164 -0.18 -11.56 -9.56
C ARG A 164 0.91 -11.79 -8.53
N ARG A 165 2.14 -11.33 -8.77
CA ARG A 165 3.26 -11.61 -7.86
C ARG A 165 3.03 -11.06 -6.44
N PRO A 166 2.50 -9.84 -6.24
CA PRO A 166 2.20 -9.32 -4.90
C PRO A 166 1.09 -10.10 -4.17
N ASP A 167 0.29 -10.89 -4.88
CA ASP A 167 -0.74 -11.73 -4.26
C ASP A 167 -0.16 -13.00 -3.62
N ILE A 168 1.08 -13.40 -3.97
CA ILE A 168 1.66 -14.68 -3.54
C ILE A 168 1.70 -14.85 -2.02
N PRO A 169 2.24 -13.89 -1.23
CA PRO A 169 2.32 -14.08 0.22
C PRO A 169 0.96 -14.25 0.86
N ARG A 170 -0.02 -13.41 0.48
CA ARG A 170 -1.39 -13.49 0.98
C ARG A 170 -2.05 -14.82 0.60
N ARG A 171 -1.97 -15.22 -0.67
CA ARG A 171 -2.54 -16.49 -1.15
C ARG A 171 -1.90 -17.71 -0.50
N PHE A 172 -0.60 -17.64 -0.24
CA PHE A 172 0.10 -18.71 0.47
C PHE A 172 -0.36 -18.81 1.93
N ALA A 173 -0.51 -17.68 2.63
CA ALA A 173 -1.04 -17.65 3.98
C ALA A 173 -2.48 -18.18 4.05
N GLU A 174 -3.35 -17.74 3.13
CA GLU A 174 -4.74 -18.24 3.01
C GLU A 174 -4.77 -19.76 2.77
N HIS A 175 -3.89 -20.27 1.90
CA HIS A 175 -3.81 -21.70 1.63
C HIS A 175 -3.32 -22.49 2.83
N LEU A 176 -2.31 -22.00 3.56
CA LEU A 176 -1.83 -22.64 4.78
C LEU A 176 -2.92 -22.69 5.85
N GLU A 177 -3.70 -21.62 6.00
CA GLU A 177 -4.81 -21.55 6.95
C GLU A 177 -5.91 -22.55 6.60
N GLN A 178 -6.24 -22.67 5.32
CA GLN A 178 -7.18 -23.67 4.83
C GLN A 178 -6.71 -25.09 5.15
N VAL A 179 -5.46 -25.44 4.80
CA VAL A 179 -4.89 -26.77 5.05
C VAL A 179 -4.84 -27.07 6.56
N ARG A 180 -4.47 -26.08 7.37
CA ARG A 180 -4.49 -26.20 8.84
C ARG A 180 -5.90 -26.55 9.33
N THR A 181 -6.91 -25.81 8.86
CA THR A 181 -8.31 -26.02 9.23
C THR A 181 -8.81 -27.41 8.83
N GLU A 182 -8.41 -27.91 7.65
CA GLU A 182 -8.76 -29.25 7.18
C GLU A 182 -8.15 -30.37 8.05
N ILE A 183 -6.92 -30.17 8.55
CA ILE A 183 -6.20 -31.17 9.36
C ILE A 183 -6.62 -31.12 10.83
N HIS A 184 -6.74 -29.92 11.40
CA HIS A 184 -6.88 -29.70 12.85
C HIS A 184 -8.27 -29.24 13.28
N GLY A 185 -9.17 -28.93 12.34
CA GLY A 185 -10.38 -28.16 12.61
C GLY A 185 -10.08 -26.66 12.66
N PRO A 186 -11.12 -25.79 12.61
CA PRO A 186 -10.92 -24.36 12.77
C PRO A 186 -10.32 -24.07 14.14
N ASP A 187 -9.44 -23.08 14.24
CA ASP A 187 -8.99 -22.59 15.54
C ASP A 187 -10.22 -22.23 16.39
N GLU A 188 -10.25 -22.69 17.65
CA GLU A 188 -11.20 -22.14 18.62
C GLU A 188 -10.97 -20.62 18.62
N ALA A 189 -12.03 -19.84 18.40
CA ALA A 189 -11.94 -18.39 18.36
C ALA A 189 -11.07 -17.94 19.53
N SER A 190 -9.88 -17.42 19.24
CA SER A 190 -8.94 -16.99 20.28
C SER A 190 -9.74 -16.15 21.25
N GLY A 191 -9.78 -16.58 22.52
CA GLY A 191 -10.30 -15.77 23.62
C GLY A 191 -9.49 -14.49 23.86
N ASP A 192 -8.81 -13.96 22.83
CA ASP A 192 -8.33 -12.60 22.74
C ASP A 192 -9.53 -11.66 22.72
N GLN A 193 -10.16 -11.54 23.89
CA GLN A 193 -10.47 -10.19 24.35
C GLN A 193 -9.15 -9.43 24.26
N SER A 194 -9.09 -8.52 23.27
CA SER A 194 -8.11 -7.45 23.13
C SER A 194 -7.20 -7.33 24.35
N ARG A 195 -6.03 -7.97 24.30
CA ARG A 195 -4.94 -7.74 25.27
C ARG A 195 -4.26 -6.39 25.09
N LEU A 196 -4.75 -5.56 24.18
CA LEU A 196 -4.75 -4.13 24.41
C LEU A 196 -5.68 -3.89 25.60
N GLN A 197 -5.14 -3.98 26.83
CA GLN A 197 -5.65 -3.11 27.88
C GLN A 197 -5.67 -1.72 27.23
N LEU A 198 -6.87 -1.23 26.91
CA LEU A 198 -7.09 0.17 26.62
C LEU A 198 -6.32 0.91 27.72
N ARG A 199 -5.14 1.44 27.38
CA ARG A 199 -4.67 2.65 28.04
C ARG A 199 -5.87 3.56 27.86
N GLN A 200 -6.63 3.77 28.94
CA GLN A 200 -7.81 4.63 28.92
C GLN A 200 -7.39 5.85 28.12
N ILE A 201 -8.00 6.03 26.95
CA ILE A 201 -7.82 7.26 26.20
C ILE A 201 -8.50 8.28 27.09
N ILE A 202 -7.71 8.99 27.89
CA ILE A 202 -8.19 10.11 28.68
C ILE A 202 -8.50 11.19 27.64
N ASP A 203 -9.76 11.23 27.21
CA ASP A 203 -10.25 12.22 26.27
C ASP A 203 -10.40 13.57 26.99
N LEU A 204 -9.33 14.36 26.96
CA LEU A 204 -9.30 15.68 27.58
C LEU A 204 -9.89 16.79 26.69
N ARG A 205 -10.50 16.46 25.55
CA ARG A 205 -10.97 17.48 24.59
C ARG A 205 -12.03 18.43 25.18
N ASN A 206 -12.73 18.00 26.23
CA ASN A 206 -13.70 18.81 26.99
C ASN A 206 -13.40 18.87 28.50
N ALA A 207 -12.16 18.55 28.92
CA ALA A 207 -11.81 18.57 30.33
C ALA A 207 -11.76 20.00 30.86
N SER A 208 -12.29 20.22 32.06
CA SER A 208 -12.06 21.45 32.81
C SER A 208 -10.59 21.58 33.19
N ASP A 209 -10.14 22.81 33.49
CA ASP A 209 -8.74 23.07 33.88
C ASP A 209 -8.29 22.22 35.08
N ALA A 210 -9.21 21.93 36.00
CA ALA A 210 -8.96 21.07 37.15
C ALA A 210 -8.74 19.60 36.73
N GLU A 211 -9.54 19.08 35.80
CA GLU A 211 -9.44 17.71 35.30
C GLU A 211 -8.18 17.50 34.46
N ALA A 212 -7.80 18.49 33.64
CA ALA A 212 -6.56 18.47 32.88
C ALA A 212 -5.32 18.48 33.79
N THR A 213 -5.36 19.28 34.88
CA THR A 213 -4.27 19.35 35.86
C THR A 213 -4.11 18.02 36.61
N LEU A 214 -5.22 17.42 37.04
CA LEU A 214 -5.21 16.13 37.73
C LEU A 214 -4.66 15.01 36.83
N ALA A 215 -5.08 14.98 35.56
CA ALA A 215 -4.59 14.02 34.57
C ALA A 215 -3.09 14.16 34.32
N SER A 216 -2.58 15.39 34.24
CA SER A 216 -1.14 15.67 34.09
C SER A 216 -0.31 15.16 35.27
N ILE A 217 -0.80 15.36 36.51
CA ILE A 217 -0.13 14.86 37.73
C ILE A 217 -0.11 13.32 37.74
N MET A 218 -1.23 12.68 37.38
CA MET A 218 -1.32 11.22 37.32
C MET A 218 -0.38 10.63 36.25
N LEU A 219 -0.28 11.27 35.08
CA LEU A 219 0.64 10.86 34.02
C LEU A 219 2.11 11.03 34.44
N ALA A 220 2.46 12.13 35.10
CA ALA A 220 3.82 12.35 35.59
C ALA A 220 4.23 11.34 36.68
N ALA A 221 3.28 10.91 37.52
CA ALA A 221 3.51 9.86 38.52
C ALA A 221 3.60 8.46 37.92
N ALA A 222 2.83 8.18 36.85
CA ALA A 222 2.84 6.89 36.15
C ALA A 222 4.07 6.72 35.24
N TYR A 223 4.66 7.81 34.76
CA TYR A 223 5.84 7.83 33.90
C TYR A 223 6.92 8.77 34.47
N PRO A 224 7.55 8.42 35.61
CA PRO A 224 8.62 9.23 36.17
C PRO A 224 9.77 9.29 35.16
N ARG A 225 10.20 10.49 34.79
CA ARG A 225 11.38 10.67 33.94
C ARG A 225 12.61 10.14 34.67
N ALA A 226 13.36 9.26 34.01
CA ALA A 226 14.69 8.85 34.45
C ALA A 226 15.68 10.02 34.39
#